data_AF-A0A9P0BBE0-F1
#
_entry.id   AF-A0A9P0BBE0-F1
#
_cell.length_a   1.000
_cell.length_b   1.000
_cell.length_c   1.000
_cell.angle_alpha   90.00
_cell.angle_beta   90.00
_cell.angle_gamma   90.00
#
_symmetry.space_group_name_H-M   'P 1'
#
loop_
_entity.id
_entity.type
_entity.pdbx_description
1 polymer ?
#
loop_
_entity_poly.entity_id
_entity_poly.type
_entity_poly.pdbx_seq_one_letter_code
_entity_poly.pdbx_strand_id
1 'polypeptide(L)'
;MCTVSNIKGEIDIQRLPVNSEEHEFNNWIFKYTKSHILHSICTTPEKCSNENEKCLLCKYTGSLELPHFPEMVFPNNVLTLKHPSSAVIEFNALDALKVVCNGKLPIQVACAEAWQESRSSENLEQKLKPFDWTFSSDYKGTLPNSVNVVETEERIDIEKLKAKEKILFYQELMLYEDELHDNGISSCTIKIRVMPSSFFVLLRFFLRVDNVMVRINDTRYFHDFTTDYILREYTNKECGFSELKLPLTMFGDPNMLSPHMPLRTAIYEKISFENINTNPTTSKTEVN
;
A
#
# COMPACT_ATOMS: atom_id res chain seq x y z
N MET A 1 54.84 -22.76 16.47
CA MET A 1 53.51 -23.33 16.78
C MET A 1 52.58 -22.16 17.10
N CYS A 2 51.85 -21.66 16.12
CA CYS A 2 50.75 -20.72 16.34
C CYS A 2 49.55 -21.29 15.60
N THR A 3 48.60 -21.77 16.38
CA THR A 3 47.38 -22.46 15.96
C THR A 3 46.41 -21.48 15.32
N VAL A 4 46.03 -21.77 14.07
CA VAL A 4 44.91 -21.14 13.37
C VAL A 4 43.63 -21.69 13.98
N SER A 5 42.92 -20.89 14.77
CA SER A 5 41.55 -21.19 15.20
C SER A 5 40.57 -20.62 14.17
N ASN A 6 40.13 -21.49 13.26
CA ASN A 6 38.96 -21.29 12.43
C ASN A 6 37.71 -21.20 13.31
N ILE A 7 37.11 -20.02 13.43
CA ILE A 7 35.72 -19.88 13.89
C ILE A 7 34.87 -19.67 12.64
N LYS A 8 34.20 -20.75 12.22
CA LYS A 8 33.13 -20.73 11.23
C LYS A 8 31.85 -20.26 11.92
N GLY A 9 31.11 -19.36 11.28
CA GLY A 9 29.64 -19.34 11.42
C GLY A 9 28.99 -18.02 11.85
N GLU A 10 29.37 -16.88 11.27
CA GLU A 10 28.39 -15.80 11.06
C GLU A 10 28.28 -15.60 9.55
N ILE A 11 27.12 -15.93 8.99
CA ILE A 11 26.76 -15.46 7.66
C ILE A 11 26.56 -13.96 7.84
N ASP A 12 27.57 -13.17 7.50
CA ASP A 12 27.46 -11.72 7.43
C ASP A 12 26.51 -11.39 6.27
N ILE A 13 25.22 -11.43 6.56
CA ILE A 13 24.18 -10.96 5.65
C ILE A 13 24.44 -9.46 5.53
N GLN A 14 25.11 -9.06 4.45
CA GLN A 14 25.27 -7.65 4.11
C GLN A 14 23.89 -6.99 4.14
N ARG A 15 23.60 -6.28 5.24
CA ARG A 15 22.35 -5.55 5.39
C ARG A 15 22.37 -4.46 4.34
N LEU A 16 21.57 -4.63 3.29
CA LEU A 16 21.35 -3.58 2.32
C LEU A 16 20.94 -2.31 3.06
N PRO A 17 21.52 -1.16 2.71
CA PRO A 17 21.31 0.08 3.45
C PRO A 17 19.83 0.44 3.48
N VAL A 18 19.33 0.71 4.68
CA VAL A 18 17.99 1.29 4.87
C VAL A 18 18.10 2.76 4.52
N ASN A 19 17.34 3.20 3.52
CA ASN A 19 17.24 4.62 3.17
C ASN A 19 15.99 5.18 3.86
N SER A 20 16.17 6.12 4.77
CA SER A 20 15.09 6.84 5.42
C SER A 20 15.40 8.32 5.44
N GLU A 21 14.44 9.14 5.04
CA GLU A 21 14.53 10.59 5.11
C GLU A 21 13.24 11.16 5.70
N GLU A 22 13.36 12.35 6.28
CA GLU A 22 12.27 13.11 6.85
C GLU A 22 12.35 14.54 6.33
N HIS A 23 11.24 15.05 5.82
CA HIS A 23 11.14 16.37 5.21
C HIS A 23 9.96 17.12 5.82
N GLU A 24 10.17 18.38 6.18
CA GLU A 24 9.12 19.24 6.73
C GLU A 24 8.70 20.30 5.70
N PHE A 25 7.40 20.38 5.40
CA PHE A 25 6.83 21.39 4.52
C PHE A 25 5.48 21.87 5.10
N ASN A 26 5.27 23.18 5.24
CA ASN A 26 4.03 23.76 5.75
C ASN A 26 3.53 23.09 7.05
N ASN A 27 4.44 22.83 8.00
CA ASN A 27 4.19 22.16 9.29
C ASN A 27 3.76 20.68 9.20
N TRP A 28 3.72 20.12 7.99
CA TRP A 28 3.60 18.68 7.77
C TRP A 28 4.97 18.03 7.76
N ILE A 29 5.06 16.85 8.36
CA ILE A 29 6.27 16.03 8.32
C ILE A 29 6.00 14.83 7.41
N PHE A 30 6.81 14.71 6.36
CA PHE A 30 6.80 13.62 5.40
C PHE A 30 8.00 12.75 5.66
N LYS A 31 7.77 11.49 6.04
CA LYS A 31 8.83 10.52 6.30
C LYS A 31 8.64 9.30 5.42
N TYR A 32 9.73 8.80 4.87
CA TYR A 32 9.72 7.50 4.23
C TYR A 32 10.83 6.60 4.79
N THR A 33 10.62 5.30 4.68
CA THR A 33 11.66 4.29 4.87
C THR A 33 11.59 3.32 3.70
N LYS A 34 12.75 3.01 3.11
CA LYS A 34 12.92 2.04 2.04
C LYS A 34 13.98 1.02 2.47
N SER A 35 13.63 -0.25 2.39
CA SER A 35 14.40 -1.38 2.87
C SER A 35 14.33 -2.55 1.87
N HIS A 36 15.02 -3.64 2.22
CA HIS A 36 15.01 -4.91 1.51
C HIS A 36 13.71 -5.71 1.72
N ILE A 37 13.54 -6.76 0.91
CA ILE A 37 12.41 -7.69 0.95
C ILE A 37 12.40 -8.57 2.20
N LEU A 38 11.22 -9.04 2.58
CA LEU A 38 11.00 -9.95 3.70
C LEU A 38 11.80 -11.25 3.50
N HIS A 39 12.48 -11.71 4.53
CA HIS A 39 13.19 -12.98 4.50
C HIS A 39 12.21 -14.15 4.56
N SER A 40 12.50 -15.20 3.78
CA SER A 40 11.67 -16.42 3.70
C SER A 40 11.85 -17.36 4.90
N ILE A 41 12.86 -17.13 5.74
CA ILE A 41 13.20 -18.00 6.87
C ILE A 41 13.29 -17.17 8.15
N CYS A 42 12.70 -17.69 9.23
CA CYS A 42 12.87 -17.15 10.56
C CYS A 42 14.30 -17.41 11.05
N THR A 43 15.09 -16.35 11.23
CA THR A 43 16.48 -16.46 11.69
C THR A 43 16.61 -16.65 13.19
N THR A 44 15.55 -16.39 13.96
CA THR A 44 15.56 -16.45 15.44
C THR A 44 14.34 -17.21 15.98
N PRO A 45 14.19 -18.51 15.68
CA PRO A 45 13.01 -19.30 16.08
C PRO A 45 12.80 -19.34 17.60
N GLU A 46 13.88 -19.42 18.37
CA GLU A 46 13.84 -19.44 19.84
C GLU A 46 13.22 -18.15 20.42
N LYS A 47 13.59 -16.98 19.87
CA LYS A 47 13.06 -15.68 20.31
C LYS A 47 11.65 -15.39 19.80
N CYS A 48 11.32 -15.89 18.60
CA CYS A 48 10.01 -15.68 17.99
C CYS A 48 8.87 -16.43 18.69
N SER A 49 9.19 -17.28 19.66
CA SER A 49 8.20 -17.88 20.56
C SER A 49 7.56 -16.84 21.49
N ASN A 50 8.23 -15.70 21.72
CA ASN A 50 7.73 -14.61 22.55
C ASN A 50 7.11 -13.51 21.66
N GLU A 51 5.89 -13.05 21.98
CA GLU A 51 5.14 -12.15 21.11
C GLU A 51 5.84 -10.81 20.84
N ASN A 52 6.58 -10.30 21.82
CA ASN A 52 7.25 -9.00 21.74
C ASN A 52 8.61 -9.02 21.02
N GLU A 53 9.14 -10.20 20.71
CA GLU A 53 10.47 -10.37 20.09
C GLU A 53 10.40 -11.12 18.74
N LYS A 54 9.21 -11.19 18.14
CA LYS A 54 9.01 -11.81 16.83
C LYS A 54 9.80 -11.08 15.75
N CYS A 55 10.52 -11.84 14.93
CA CYS A 55 11.10 -11.32 13.69
C CYS A 55 9.99 -10.89 12.71
N LEU A 56 10.36 -10.13 11.67
CA LEU A 56 9.41 -9.61 10.69
C LEU A 56 8.58 -10.72 10.03
N LEU A 57 9.20 -11.86 9.68
CA LEU A 57 8.47 -12.99 9.08
C LEU A 57 7.39 -13.52 10.03
N CYS A 58 7.76 -13.85 11.28
CA CYS A 58 6.80 -14.35 12.26
C CYS A 58 5.72 -13.33 12.62
N LYS A 59 6.04 -12.03 12.58
CA LYS A 59 5.04 -10.95 12.74
C LYS A 59 4.04 -10.97 11.59
N TYR A 60 4.50 -11.08 10.34
CA TYR A 60 3.63 -11.15 9.17
C TYR A 60 2.79 -12.44 9.20
N THR A 61 3.41 -13.61 9.42
CA THR A 61 2.70 -14.91 9.53
C THR A 61 1.68 -14.95 10.64
N GLY A 62 1.96 -14.31 11.78
CA GLY A 62 0.99 -14.24 12.89
C GLY A 62 -0.12 -13.22 12.70
N SER A 63 0.10 -12.18 11.87
CA SER A 63 -0.86 -11.08 11.68
C SER A 63 -1.73 -11.25 10.44
N LEU A 64 -1.32 -12.09 9.49
CA LEU A 64 -1.96 -12.27 8.20
C LEU A 64 -2.51 -13.68 8.08
N GLU A 65 -3.77 -13.81 7.72
CA GLU A 65 -4.41 -15.12 7.47
C GLU A 65 -4.14 -15.61 6.03
N LEU A 66 -2.92 -15.43 5.51
CA LEU A 66 -2.57 -15.80 4.14
C LEU A 66 -1.84 -17.15 4.12
N PRO A 67 -2.13 -18.06 3.16
CA PRO A 67 -1.43 -19.34 3.04
C PRO A 67 0.03 -19.16 2.59
N HIS A 68 0.30 -18.14 1.78
CA HIS A 68 1.63 -17.71 1.36
C HIS A 68 1.63 -16.18 1.16
N PHE A 69 2.83 -15.60 1.08
CA PHE A 69 3.02 -14.16 0.83
C PHE A 69 3.37 -13.90 -0.64
N PRO A 70 3.19 -12.66 -1.12
CA PRO A 70 3.81 -12.21 -2.36
C PRO A 70 5.31 -12.54 -2.37
N GLU A 71 5.85 -12.85 -3.54
CA GLU A 71 7.29 -13.13 -3.71
C GLU A 71 8.19 -12.00 -3.17
N MET A 72 7.79 -10.75 -3.39
CA MET A 72 8.51 -9.57 -2.94
C MET A 72 7.66 -8.74 -2.00
N VAL A 73 7.69 -9.02 -0.70
CA VAL A 73 7.10 -8.13 0.33
C VAL A 73 8.19 -7.21 0.87
N PHE A 74 7.93 -5.91 0.97
CA PHE A 74 8.86 -4.93 1.56
C PHE A 74 8.38 -4.51 2.95
N PRO A 75 8.75 -5.24 4.02
CA PRO A 75 8.06 -5.14 5.30
C PRO A 75 8.30 -3.85 6.07
N ASN A 76 9.42 -3.19 5.80
CA ASN A 76 9.80 -1.91 6.41
C ASN A 76 9.61 -0.74 5.46
N ASN A 77 9.07 -0.95 4.25
CA ASN A 77 8.72 0.15 3.38
C ASN A 77 7.49 0.84 3.97
N VAL A 78 7.65 2.10 4.32
CA VAL A 78 6.59 2.91 4.92
C VAL A 78 6.68 4.34 4.43
N LEU A 79 5.53 4.91 4.08
CA LEU A 79 5.34 6.35 3.92
C LEU A 79 4.46 6.84 5.08
N THR A 80 4.91 7.90 5.74
CA THR A 80 4.23 8.50 6.88
C THR A 80 4.00 9.98 6.61
N LEU A 81 2.74 10.42 6.74
CA LEU A 81 2.34 11.82 6.67
C LEU A 81 1.87 12.24 8.07
N LYS A 82 2.62 13.11 8.73
CA LYS A 82 2.28 13.59 10.06
C LYS A 82 1.74 15.02 9.96
N HIS A 83 0.48 15.18 10.36
CA HIS A 83 -0.22 16.45 10.47
C HIS A 83 0.25 17.23 11.72
N PRO A 84 0.21 18.57 11.71
CA PRO A 84 0.46 19.40 12.90
C PRO A 84 -0.28 19.00 14.18
N SER A 85 -1.49 18.43 14.08
CA SER A 85 -2.24 17.90 15.24
C SER A 85 -1.67 16.60 15.83
N SER A 86 -0.50 16.14 15.34
CA SER A 86 0.11 14.85 15.64
C SER A 86 -0.62 13.62 15.10
N ALA A 87 -1.70 13.80 14.33
CA ALA A 87 -2.31 12.72 13.57
C ALA A 87 -1.34 12.21 12.50
N VAL A 88 -1.25 10.89 12.35
CA VAL A 88 -0.31 10.22 11.44
C VAL A 88 -1.06 9.32 10.49
N ILE A 89 -0.94 9.59 9.19
CA ILE A 89 -1.39 8.71 8.12
C ILE A 89 -0.21 7.85 7.70
N GLU A 90 -0.41 6.54 7.63
CA GLU A 90 0.64 5.59 7.30
C GLU A 90 0.24 4.72 6.10
N PHE A 91 1.22 4.40 5.26
CA PHE A 91 1.08 3.43 4.18
C PHE A 91 2.16 2.36 4.33
N ASN A 92 1.76 1.13 4.62
CA ASN A 92 2.67 0.01 4.85
C ASN A 92 2.15 -1.30 4.23
N ALA A 93 3.06 -2.25 3.98
CA ALA A 93 2.73 -3.51 3.33
C ALA A 93 1.86 -4.43 4.20
N LEU A 94 2.05 -4.40 5.53
CA LEU A 94 1.33 -5.28 6.45
C LEU A 94 -0.18 -4.99 6.42
N ASP A 95 -0.57 -3.73 6.57
CA ASP A 95 -1.96 -3.31 6.56
C ASP A 95 -2.60 -3.46 5.17
N ALA A 96 -1.81 -3.23 4.11
CA ALA A 96 -2.25 -3.50 2.75
C ALA A 96 -2.56 -4.99 2.51
N LEU A 97 -1.77 -5.90 3.10
CA LEU A 97 -1.97 -7.34 3.00
C LEU A 97 -3.06 -7.86 3.95
N LYS A 98 -3.34 -7.18 5.07
CA LYS A 98 -4.43 -7.57 6.00
C LYS A 98 -5.82 -7.50 5.35
N VAL A 99 -6.01 -6.57 4.41
CA VAL A 99 -7.30 -6.38 3.72
C VAL A 99 -7.40 -7.22 2.44
N VAL A 100 -6.37 -8.01 2.11
CA VAL A 100 -6.46 -8.98 1.01
C VAL A 100 -7.58 -9.96 1.32
N CYS A 101 -8.48 -10.14 0.35
CA CYS A 101 -9.69 -10.91 0.53
C CYS A 101 -9.38 -12.41 0.71
N ASN A 102 -9.25 -12.85 1.96
CA ASN A 102 -9.16 -14.26 2.29
C ASN A 102 -10.55 -14.91 2.24
N GLY A 103 -10.96 -15.37 1.05
CA GLY A 103 -12.16 -16.20 0.87
C GLY A 103 -13.52 -15.51 0.93
N LYS A 104 -13.59 -14.18 0.79
CA LYS A 104 -14.86 -13.42 0.81
C LYS A 104 -15.33 -12.83 -0.51
N LEU A 105 -14.55 -12.94 -1.57
CA LEU A 105 -15.06 -12.69 -2.90
C LEU A 105 -15.38 -14.03 -3.56
N PRO A 106 -16.63 -14.27 -3.99
CA PRO A 106 -16.77 -15.08 -5.17
C PRO A 106 -16.10 -14.23 -6.25
N ILE A 107 -14.87 -14.57 -6.63
CA ILE A 107 -14.42 -14.27 -7.97
C ILE A 107 -15.39 -15.06 -8.87
N GLN A 108 -16.57 -14.48 -9.12
CA GLN A 108 -17.46 -14.84 -10.19
C GLN A 108 -16.78 -14.37 -11.47
N VAL A 109 -15.65 -15.00 -11.76
CA VAL A 109 -15.03 -14.94 -13.06
C VAL A 109 -14.79 -16.39 -13.35
N ALA A 110 -15.33 -16.87 -14.47
CA ALA A 110 -15.09 -18.19 -15.05
C ALA A 110 -13.59 -18.53 -15.29
N CYS A 111 -12.66 -17.80 -14.66
CA CYS A 111 -11.22 -17.89 -14.74
C CYS A 111 -10.56 -18.53 -13.51
N ALA A 112 -11.25 -18.67 -12.36
CA ALA A 112 -10.71 -19.51 -11.30
C ALA A 112 -10.59 -20.97 -11.77
N GLU A 113 -11.56 -21.44 -12.56
CA GLU A 113 -11.55 -22.76 -13.20
C GLU A 113 -10.44 -22.85 -14.26
N ALA A 114 -10.33 -21.91 -15.20
CA ALA A 114 -9.26 -21.95 -16.21
C ALA A 114 -7.83 -21.85 -15.62
N TRP A 115 -7.65 -21.10 -14.53
CA TRP A 115 -6.36 -21.00 -13.83
C TRP A 115 -6.09 -22.24 -12.96
N GLN A 116 -7.11 -22.83 -12.32
CA GLN A 116 -7.00 -24.13 -11.65
C GLN A 116 -6.68 -25.26 -12.64
N GLU A 117 -7.28 -25.24 -13.83
CA GLU A 117 -7.06 -26.22 -14.91
C GLU A 117 -5.64 -26.12 -15.51
N SER A 118 -5.00 -24.95 -15.49
CA SER A 118 -3.61 -24.80 -15.94
C SER A 118 -2.57 -25.43 -15.00
N ARG A 119 -2.95 -25.83 -13.77
CA ARG A 119 -2.07 -26.62 -12.89
C ARG A 119 -2.24 -28.10 -13.17
N SER A 120 -1.14 -28.77 -13.50
CA SER A 120 -1.06 -30.23 -13.62
C SER A 120 -1.60 -30.90 -12.35
N SER A 121 -2.45 -31.92 -12.55
CA SER A 121 -3.23 -32.65 -11.54
C SER A 121 -2.44 -33.28 -10.38
N GLU A 122 -1.10 -33.25 -10.40
CA GLU A 122 -0.23 -33.83 -9.38
C GLU A 122 -0.09 -32.98 -8.10
N ASN A 123 -0.52 -31.70 -8.11
CA ASN A 123 -0.49 -30.83 -6.92
C ASN A 123 -1.88 -30.52 -6.33
N LEU A 124 -2.92 -31.22 -6.77
CA LEU A 124 -4.33 -30.89 -6.50
C LEU A 124 -4.93 -31.59 -5.27
N GLU A 125 -4.12 -32.06 -4.31
CA GLU A 125 -4.63 -32.79 -3.13
C GLU A 125 -4.71 -31.98 -1.84
N GLN A 126 -4.37 -30.68 -1.86
CA GLN A 126 -4.70 -29.80 -0.75
C GLN A 126 -5.97 -29.03 -1.11
N LYS A 127 -7.08 -29.38 -0.44
CA LYS A 127 -8.29 -28.54 -0.33
C LYS A 127 -7.90 -27.18 0.25
N LEU A 128 -7.31 -26.33 -0.56
CA LEU A 128 -7.05 -24.95 -0.21
C LEU A 128 -8.41 -24.28 -0.12
N LYS A 129 -8.67 -23.63 1.02
CA LYS A 129 -9.80 -22.71 1.14
C LYS A 129 -9.75 -21.73 -0.04
N PRO A 130 -10.89 -21.26 -0.57
CA PRO A 130 -10.88 -20.25 -1.63
C PRO A 130 -10.04 -19.07 -1.14
N PHE A 131 -8.87 -18.91 -1.75
CA PHE A 131 -7.87 -17.91 -1.39
C PHE A 131 -7.63 -17.03 -2.59
N ASP A 132 -7.55 -15.73 -2.37
CA ASP A 132 -7.19 -14.79 -3.41
C ASP A 132 -5.67 -14.76 -3.61
N TRP A 133 -5.19 -15.63 -4.50
CA TRP A 133 -3.80 -15.70 -4.94
C TRP A 133 -3.35 -14.46 -5.73
N THR A 134 -4.26 -13.56 -6.09
CA THR A 134 -3.93 -12.31 -6.78
C THR A 134 -3.51 -11.20 -5.82
N PHE A 135 -3.62 -11.43 -4.50
CA PHE A 135 -3.35 -10.46 -3.45
C PHE A 135 -4.13 -9.14 -3.63
N SER A 136 -5.36 -9.21 -4.15
CA SER A 136 -6.15 -8.00 -4.39
C SER A 136 -6.48 -7.28 -3.09
N SER A 137 -6.09 -6.00 -3.03
CA SER A 137 -6.22 -5.15 -1.86
C SER A 137 -7.02 -3.89 -2.21
N ASP A 138 -8.04 -3.59 -1.41
CA ASP A 138 -8.78 -2.32 -1.46
C ASP A 138 -8.27 -1.32 -0.40
N TYR A 139 -7.03 -1.53 0.07
CA TYR A 139 -6.36 -0.69 1.04
C TYR A 139 -6.33 0.78 0.61
N LYS A 140 -6.73 1.66 1.53
CA LYS A 140 -6.85 3.10 1.29
C LYS A 140 -5.85 3.91 2.11
N GLY A 141 -4.85 3.27 2.73
CA GLY A 141 -3.99 3.89 3.75
C GLY A 141 -4.51 3.69 5.17
N THR A 142 -3.60 3.64 6.14
CA THR A 142 -3.90 3.50 7.56
C THR A 142 -4.09 4.88 8.16
N LEU A 143 -5.32 5.17 8.59
CA LEU A 143 -5.69 6.43 9.25
C LEU A 143 -5.65 6.26 10.79
N PRO A 144 -5.32 7.31 11.55
CA PRO A 144 -5.40 7.28 13.00
C PRO A 144 -6.87 7.41 13.44
N ASN A 145 -7.20 6.96 14.65
CA ASN A 145 -8.59 7.04 15.15
C ASN A 145 -9.12 8.47 15.37
N SER A 146 -8.23 9.47 15.36
CA SER A 146 -8.54 10.88 15.63
C SER A 146 -8.92 11.69 14.39
N VAL A 147 -9.04 11.07 13.21
CA VAL A 147 -9.51 11.77 12.01
C VAL A 147 -10.97 11.48 11.74
N ASN A 148 -11.68 12.50 11.28
CA ASN A 148 -13.05 12.36 10.81
C ASN A 148 -13.03 12.18 9.28
N VAL A 149 -13.68 11.13 8.81
CA VAL A 149 -13.80 10.79 7.38
C VAL A 149 -15.26 10.91 6.99
N VAL A 150 -15.57 11.80 6.05
CA VAL A 150 -16.94 12.05 5.56
C VAL A 150 -16.97 11.91 4.05
N GLU A 151 -18.01 11.25 3.52
CA GLU A 151 -18.24 11.21 2.08
C GLU A 151 -18.50 12.62 1.51
N THR A 152 -18.02 12.87 0.29
CA THR A 152 -18.16 14.16 -0.36
C THR A 152 -18.43 14.03 -1.85
N GLU A 153 -19.00 15.07 -2.44
CA GLU A 153 -19.07 15.22 -3.90
C GLU A 153 -17.87 15.98 -4.47
N GLU A 154 -17.04 16.58 -3.61
CA GLU A 154 -15.87 17.32 -4.02
C GLU A 154 -14.79 16.40 -4.61
N ARG A 155 -14.17 16.85 -5.70
CA ARG A 155 -13.23 16.06 -6.50
C ARG A 155 -11.86 16.69 -6.51
N ILE A 156 -10.84 15.84 -6.63
CA ILE A 156 -9.47 16.30 -6.82
C ILE A 156 -9.39 17.00 -8.17
N ASP A 157 -9.00 18.26 -8.14
CA ASP A 157 -8.78 19.05 -9.34
C ASP A 157 -7.51 18.56 -10.05
N ILE A 158 -7.71 17.75 -11.10
CA ILE A 158 -6.62 17.22 -11.93
C ILE A 158 -5.90 18.35 -12.67
N GLU A 159 -6.54 19.49 -12.94
CA GLU A 159 -5.90 20.61 -13.60
C GLU A 159 -4.86 21.27 -12.71
N LYS A 160 -5.14 21.41 -11.40
CA LYS A 160 -4.15 21.81 -10.40
C LYS A 160 -2.94 20.86 -10.38
N LEU A 161 -3.16 19.55 -10.51
CA LEU A 161 -2.07 18.56 -10.56
C LEU A 161 -1.25 18.61 -11.87
N LYS A 162 -1.83 19.13 -12.96
CA LYS A 162 -1.13 19.35 -14.24
C LYS A 162 -0.33 20.65 -14.26
N ALA A 163 -0.60 21.57 -13.34
CA ALA A 163 0.17 22.80 -13.20
C ALA A 163 1.63 22.44 -12.91
N LYS A 164 2.56 23.05 -13.64
CA LYS A 164 4.01 22.80 -13.49
C LYS A 164 4.56 23.55 -12.28
N GLU A 165 4.14 23.15 -11.09
CA GLU A 165 4.81 23.55 -9.86
C GLU A 165 6.12 22.78 -9.69
N LYS A 166 7.10 23.41 -9.03
CA LYS A 166 8.36 22.74 -8.71
C LYS A 166 8.09 21.64 -7.69
N ILE A 167 8.43 20.41 -8.03
CA ILE A 167 8.39 19.28 -7.08
C ILE A 167 9.50 19.49 -6.05
N LEU A 168 9.13 19.74 -4.80
CA LEU A 168 10.07 19.91 -3.69
C LEU A 168 10.55 18.55 -3.17
N PHE A 169 9.65 17.58 -3.13
CA PHE A 169 9.92 16.22 -2.69
C PHE A 169 9.14 15.21 -3.54
N TYR A 170 9.84 14.15 -3.97
CA TYR A 170 9.26 13.02 -4.67
C TYR A 170 9.83 11.74 -4.11
N GLN A 171 8.97 10.76 -3.84
CA GLN A 171 9.40 9.42 -3.50
C GLN A 171 8.44 8.39 -4.05
N GLU A 172 9.00 7.25 -4.45
CA GLU A 172 8.28 6.05 -4.85
C GLU A 172 8.72 4.85 -3.98
N LEU A 173 7.73 4.11 -3.47
CA LEU A 173 7.92 2.95 -2.61
C LEU A 173 7.09 1.79 -3.15
N MET A 174 7.68 0.60 -3.22
CA MET A 174 6.97 -0.66 -3.46
C MET A 174 6.58 -1.24 -2.10
N LEU A 175 5.32 -1.61 -1.89
CA LEU A 175 4.89 -2.31 -0.69
C LEU A 175 5.02 -3.82 -0.85
N TYR A 176 4.48 -4.36 -1.94
CA TYR A 176 4.69 -5.75 -2.33
C TYR A 176 4.51 -5.94 -3.84
N GLU A 177 5.07 -7.01 -4.35
CA GLU A 177 4.96 -7.46 -5.74
C GLU A 177 4.98 -9.00 -5.81
N ASP A 178 4.26 -9.55 -6.79
CA ASP A 178 4.19 -10.97 -7.10
C ASP A 178 4.03 -11.17 -8.62
N GLU A 179 4.76 -12.12 -9.20
CA GLU A 179 4.69 -12.44 -10.64
C GLU A 179 3.64 -13.51 -10.97
N LEU A 180 2.83 -13.92 -9.98
CA LEU A 180 1.74 -14.88 -10.13
C LEU A 180 2.20 -16.20 -10.77
N HIS A 181 3.42 -16.64 -10.42
CA HIS A 181 4.10 -17.78 -11.05
C HIS A 181 4.19 -17.64 -12.58
N ASP A 182 4.69 -16.50 -13.07
CA ASP A 182 4.82 -16.13 -14.49
C ASP A 182 3.49 -15.97 -15.25
N ASN A 183 2.35 -15.86 -14.55
CA ASN A 183 1.03 -15.68 -15.18
C ASN A 183 0.51 -14.24 -15.12
N GLY A 184 1.36 -13.29 -14.75
CA GLY A 184 0.99 -11.89 -14.71
C GLY A 184 1.82 -11.09 -13.71
N ILE A 185 1.18 -10.09 -13.11
CA ILE A 185 1.79 -9.27 -12.06
C ILE A 185 0.72 -8.76 -11.11
N SER A 186 1.01 -8.82 -9.82
CA SER A 186 0.28 -8.13 -8.75
C SER A 186 1.25 -7.23 -8.02
N SER A 187 1.02 -5.92 -8.00
CA SER A 187 1.92 -4.97 -7.34
C SER A 187 1.16 -3.87 -6.62
N CYS A 188 1.70 -3.45 -5.48
CA CYS A 188 1.17 -2.37 -4.67
C CYS A 188 2.26 -1.31 -4.45
N THR A 189 2.06 -0.14 -5.03
CA THR A 189 3.05 0.95 -5.06
C THR A 189 2.48 2.23 -4.47
N ILE A 190 3.35 3.04 -3.86
CA ILE A 190 3.02 4.37 -3.36
C ILE A 190 3.94 5.38 -4.04
N LYS A 191 3.36 6.48 -4.51
CA LYS A 191 4.09 7.65 -5.02
C LYS A 191 3.62 8.89 -4.28
N ILE A 192 4.56 9.70 -3.81
CA ILE A 192 4.26 11.01 -3.22
C ILE A 192 4.96 12.11 -3.99
N ARG A 193 4.27 13.24 -4.14
CA ARG A 193 4.79 14.51 -4.64
C ARG A 193 4.38 15.61 -3.68
N VAL A 194 5.34 16.41 -3.23
CA VAL A 194 5.08 17.61 -2.44
C VAL A 194 5.52 18.83 -3.23
N MET A 195 4.61 19.79 -3.33
CA MET A 195 4.71 21.03 -4.06
C MET A 195 4.65 22.18 -3.04
N PRO A 196 4.99 23.43 -3.41
CA PRO A 196 4.87 24.56 -2.49
C PRO A 196 3.44 24.77 -1.95
N SER A 197 2.42 24.56 -2.78
CA SER A 197 1.01 24.82 -2.46
C SER A 197 0.25 23.60 -1.93
N SER A 198 0.73 22.39 -2.20
CA SER A 198 -0.04 21.17 -1.97
C SER A 198 0.85 19.92 -1.88
N PHE A 199 0.25 18.80 -1.49
CA PHE A 199 0.84 17.48 -1.71
C PHE A 199 -0.16 16.52 -2.37
N PHE A 200 0.38 15.54 -3.07
CA PHE A 200 -0.36 14.49 -3.73
C PHE A 200 0.27 13.12 -3.46
N VAL A 201 -0.54 12.16 -3.01
CA VAL A 201 -0.14 10.76 -2.85
C VAL A 201 -1.01 9.87 -3.73
N LEU A 202 -0.37 8.96 -4.46
CA LEU A 202 -1.01 7.90 -5.22
C LEU A 202 -0.57 6.56 -4.64
N LEU A 203 -1.49 5.88 -3.97
CA LEU A 203 -1.39 4.46 -3.66
C LEU A 203 -2.09 3.71 -4.80
N ARG A 204 -1.34 2.87 -5.52
CA ARG A 204 -1.84 2.08 -6.64
C ARG A 204 -1.61 0.60 -6.39
N PHE A 205 -2.68 -0.16 -6.38
CA PHE A 205 -2.65 -1.59 -6.60
C PHE A 205 -2.92 -1.88 -8.08
N PHE A 206 -2.05 -2.65 -8.70
CA PHE A 206 -2.15 -3.08 -10.09
C PHE A 206 -2.12 -4.60 -10.15
N LEU A 207 -3.12 -5.17 -10.83
CA LEU A 207 -3.20 -6.59 -11.12
C LEU A 207 -3.38 -6.77 -12.62
N ARG A 208 -2.53 -7.60 -13.21
CA ARG A 208 -2.69 -8.15 -14.54
C ARG A 208 -2.58 -9.65 -14.43
N VAL A 209 -3.60 -10.36 -14.88
CA VAL A 209 -3.53 -11.80 -15.12
C VAL A 209 -3.52 -11.97 -16.63
N ASP A 210 -2.45 -12.55 -17.15
CA ASP A 210 -2.19 -12.57 -18.59
C ASP A 210 -3.33 -13.29 -19.33
N ASN A 211 -3.80 -12.66 -20.42
CA ASN A 211 -4.95 -13.11 -21.23
C ASN A 211 -6.29 -13.25 -20.48
N VAL A 212 -6.37 -12.84 -19.21
CA VAL A 212 -7.55 -13.02 -18.37
C VAL A 212 -8.17 -11.68 -18.01
N MET A 213 -7.49 -10.86 -17.20
CA MET A 213 -8.07 -9.63 -16.67
C MET A 213 -7.02 -8.60 -16.28
N VAL A 214 -7.47 -7.36 -16.15
CA VAL A 214 -6.68 -6.26 -15.57
C VAL A 214 -7.53 -5.56 -14.51
N ARG A 215 -6.93 -5.23 -13.38
CA ARG A 215 -7.54 -4.46 -12.29
C ARG A 215 -6.57 -3.37 -11.80
N ILE A 216 -7.10 -2.17 -11.59
CA ILE A 216 -6.37 -1.04 -11.01
C ILE A 216 -7.21 -0.48 -9.86
N ASN A 217 -6.64 -0.48 -8.66
CA ASN A 217 -7.20 0.25 -7.52
C ASN A 217 -6.28 1.43 -7.22
N ASP A 218 -6.76 2.63 -7.46
CA ASP A 218 -6.05 3.86 -7.13
C ASP A 218 -6.71 4.52 -5.93
N THR A 219 -5.94 4.76 -4.87
CA THR A 219 -6.28 5.67 -3.78
C THR A 219 -5.43 6.92 -3.90
N ARG A 220 -6.07 8.06 -4.14
CA ARG A 220 -5.42 9.36 -4.30
C ARG A 220 -5.70 10.21 -3.07
N TYR A 221 -4.65 10.77 -2.48
CA TYR A 221 -4.76 11.80 -1.45
C TYR A 221 -4.29 13.11 -2.05
N PHE A 222 -5.07 14.17 -1.88
CA PHE A 222 -4.70 15.53 -2.27
C PHE A 222 -5.03 16.50 -1.15
N HIS A 223 -4.05 17.34 -0.81
CA HIS A 223 -4.23 18.39 0.17
C HIS A 223 -3.65 19.68 -0.36
N ASP A 224 -4.48 20.71 -0.42
CA ASP A 224 -4.06 22.09 -0.61
C ASP A 224 -3.74 22.66 0.78
N PHE A 225 -2.53 23.19 0.97
CA PHE A 225 -2.10 23.69 2.29
C PHE A 225 -2.91 24.89 2.78
N THR A 226 -3.76 25.47 1.93
CA THR A 226 -4.73 26.52 2.32
C THR A 226 -6.01 25.97 2.93
N THR A 227 -6.27 24.67 2.81
CA THR A 227 -7.47 23.98 3.32
C THR A 227 -7.18 23.21 4.60
N ASP A 228 -8.22 22.85 5.35
CA ASP A 228 -8.13 22.10 6.62
C ASP A 228 -8.49 20.61 6.49
N TYR A 229 -8.68 20.13 5.26
CA TYR A 229 -9.00 18.75 4.96
C TYR A 229 -8.11 18.17 3.86
N ILE A 230 -8.04 16.84 3.81
CA ILE A 230 -7.47 16.09 2.68
C ILE A 230 -8.62 15.50 1.89
N LEU A 231 -8.57 15.62 0.56
CA LEU A 231 -9.45 14.86 -0.33
C LEU A 231 -8.83 13.49 -0.57
N ARG A 232 -9.61 12.44 -0.31
CA ARG A 232 -9.27 11.06 -0.63
C ARG A 232 -10.23 10.53 -1.70
N GLU A 233 -9.69 10.13 -2.84
CA GLU A 233 -10.46 9.47 -3.90
C GLU A 233 -9.98 8.04 -4.10
N TYR A 234 -10.85 7.07 -3.86
CA TYR A 234 -10.65 5.68 -4.21
C TYR A 234 -11.36 5.37 -5.53
N THR A 235 -10.67 4.73 -6.46
CA THR A 235 -11.24 4.26 -7.73
C THR A 235 -10.78 2.84 -8.02
N ASN A 236 -11.74 1.93 -8.24
CA ASN A 236 -11.50 0.58 -8.73
C ASN A 236 -11.95 0.49 -10.21
N LYS A 237 -11.01 0.11 -11.06
CA LYS A 237 -11.24 -0.14 -12.49
C LYS A 237 -10.88 -1.57 -12.81
N GLU A 238 -11.75 -2.26 -13.55
CA GLU A 238 -11.58 -3.68 -13.82
C GLU A 238 -12.27 -4.10 -15.12
N CYS A 239 -11.58 -4.87 -15.94
CA CYS A 239 -12.14 -5.46 -17.15
C CYS A 239 -11.40 -6.74 -17.56
N GLY A 240 -12.08 -7.57 -18.36
CA GLY A 240 -11.45 -8.70 -19.02
C GLY A 240 -10.38 -8.25 -20.02
N PHE A 241 -9.36 -9.07 -20.21
CA PHE A 241 -8.28 -8.78 -21.16
C PHE A 241 -8.80 -8.59 -22.59
N SER A 242 -9.79 -9.39 -22.99
CA SER A 242 -10.43 -9.32 -24.32
C SER A 242 -11.25 -8.04 -24.56
N GLU A 243 -11.64 -7.32 -23.51
CA GLU A 243 -12.34 -6.04 -23.61
C GLU A 243 -11.36 -4.91 -24.00
N LEU A 244 -10.12 -5.00 -23.53
CA LEU A 244 -9.06 -4.05 -23.84
C LEU A 244 -8.42 -4.38 -25.20
N LYS A 245 -8.97 -3.81 -26.28
CA LYS A 245 -8.41 -3.90 -27.63
C LYS A 245 -7.17 -3.00 -27.81
N LEU A 246 -6.19 -3.15 -26.92
CA LEU A 246 -4.95 -2.36 -26.89
C LEU A 246 -3.74 -3.22 -27.28
N PRO A 247 -2.65 -2.62 -27.77
CA PRO A 247 -1.39 -3.32 -27.96
C PRO A 247 -0.84 -3.89 -26.65
N LEU A 248 -0.25 -5.09 -26.69
CA LEU A 248 0.36 -5.76 -25.53
C LEU A 248 1.39 -4.88 -24.80
N THR A 249 2.07 -3.99 -25.52
CA THR A 249 3.05 -3.05 -24.95
C THR A 249 2.44 -2.08 -23.93
N MET A 250 1.14 -1.79 -24.03
CA MET A 250 0.44 -0.93 -23.08
C MET A 250 0.10 -1.64 -21.77
N PHE A 251 0.03 -2.97 -21.77
CA PHE A 251 -0.33 -3.76 -20.59
C PHE A 251 0.76 -3.82 -19.51
N GLY A 252 1.94 -3.27 -19.80
CA GLY A 252 3.01 -3.06 -18.81
C GLY A 252 2.91 -1.75 -18.05
N ASP A 253 2.14 -0.76 -18.53
CA ASP A 253 2.03 0.55 -17.89
C ASP A 253 0.60 0.83 -17.40
N PRO A 254 0.35 0.78 -16.08
CA PRO A 254 -0.96 1.08 -15.50
C PRO A 254 -1.46 2.48 -15.84
N ASN A 255 -0.59 3.46 -16.08
CA ASN A 255 -0.99 4.82 -16.45
C ASN A 255 -1.59 4.88 -17.85
N MET A 256 -1.09 4.06 -18.76
CA MET A 256 -1.59 3.97 -20.13
C MET A 256 -2.88 3.16 -20.19
N LEU A 257 -3.04 2.14 -19.34
CA LEU A 257 -4.25 1.32 -19.28
C LEU A 257 -5.44 2.02 -18.60
N SER A 258 -5.19 2.70 -17.47
CA SER A 258 -6.26 3.27 -16.63
C SER A 258 -7.31 4.12 -17.39
N PRO A 259 -6.97 4.96 -18.39
CA PRO A 259 -7.95 5.71 -19.16
C PRO A 259 -8.92 4.85 -20.00
N HIS A 260 -8.51 3.64 -20.39
CA HIS A 260 -9.31 2.74 -21.22
C HIS A 260 -10.14 1.73 -20.43
N MET A 261 -9.91 1.63 -19.11
CA MET A 261 -10.60 0.67 -18.25
C MET A 261 -11.90 1.24 -17.69
N PRO A 262 -12.98 0.45 -17.63
CA PRO A 262 -14.25 0.88 -17.05
C PRO A 262 -14.12 1.04 -15.53
N LEU A 263 -14.69 2.13 -15.01
CA LEU A 263 -14.80 2.38 -13.58
C LEU A 263 -15.91 1.52 -12.98
N ARG A 264 -15.59 0.69 -11.97
CA ARG A 264 -16.57 -0.15 -11.27
C ARG A 264 -17.05 0.50 -9.99
N THR A 265 -16.11 0.99 -9.18
CA THR A 265 -16.41 1.63 -7.90
C THR A 265 -15.60 2.90 -7.77
N ALA A 266 -16.21 3.94 -7.24
CA ALA A 266 -15.51 5.12 -6.80
C ALA A 266 -16.08 5.65 -5.50
N ILE A 267 -15.20 6.09 -4.61
CA ILE A 267 -15.52 6.61 -3.28
C ILE A 267 -14.72 7.91 -3.13
N TYR A 268 -15.38 8.94 -2.61
CA TYR A 268 -14.80 10.27 -2.44
C TYR A 268 -15.05 10.73 -1.02
N GLU A 269 -13.98 11.05 -0.32
CA GLU A 269 -14.02 11.35 1.11
C GLU A 269 -13.20 12.60 1.43
N LYS A 270 -13.66 13.36 2.42
CA LYS A 270 -12.89 14.38 3.11
C LYS A 270 -12.38 13.83 4.42
N ILE A 271 -11.09 14.02 4.67
CA ILE A 271 -10.43 13.68 5.91
C ILE A 271 -10.09 14.99 6.61
N SER A 272 -10.76 15.26 7.72
CA SER A 272 -10.49 16.42 8.57
C SER A 272 -9.83 16.00 9.88
N PHE A 273 -8.93 16.84 10.38
CA PHE A 273 -8.22 16.62 11.63
C PHE A 273 -8.89 17.42 12.75
N GLU A 274 -9.10 16.81 13.92
CA GLU A 274 -9.59 17.55 15.07
C GLU A 274 -8.54 18.59 15.51
N ASN A 275 -8.94 19.87 15.52
CA ASN A 275 -8.11 20.96 16.01
C ASN A 275 -8.06 20.91 17.54
N ILE A 276 -6.86 20.73 18.11
CA ILE A 276 -6.66 20.66 19.58
C ILE A 276 -6.86 22.03 20.27
N ASN A 277 -7.21 23.12 19.58
CA ASN A 277 -7.36 24.44 20.21
C ASN A 277 -8.62 25.20 19.79
N THR A 278 -9.71 25.02 20.54
CA THR A 278 -10.60 26.11 20.99
C THR A 278 -11.29 25.70 22.29
N ASN A 279 -10.66 25.96 23.44
CA ASN A 279 -11.43 26.13 24.67
C ASN A 279 -12.17 27.48 24.56
N PRO A 280 -13.51 27.53 24.71
CA PRO A 280 -14.19 28.80 24.85
C PRO A 280 -13.88 29.36 26.24
N THR A 281 -12.97 30.33 26.30
CA THR A 281 -12.77 31.18 27.48
C THR A 281 -14.08 31.88 27.78
N THR A 282 -14.89 31.28 28.65
CA THR A 282 -16.10 31.92 29.15
C THR A 282 -15.66 32.86 30.26
N SER A 283 -15.45 34.11 29.90
CA SER A 283 -15.41 35.23 30.82
C SER A 283 -16.69 35.25 31.65
N LYS A 284 -16.58 35.04 32.96
CA LYS A 284 -17.52 35.58 33.93
C LYS A 284 -16.73 36.32 35.01
N THR A 285 -16.56 37.60 34.75
CA THR A 285 -16.27 38.62 35.76
C THR A 285 -17.61 39.27 36.10
N GLU A 286 -18.18 38.92 37.24
CA GLU A 286 -19.21 39.68 37.98
C GLU A 286 -18.69 39.60 39.43
N VAL A 287 -18.18 40.63 40.12
CA VAL A 287 -18.68 42.00 40.39
C VAL A 287 -20.15 42.00 40.81
N ASN A 288 -20.42 41.48 42.02
CA ASN A 288 -20.83 42.27 43.19
C ASN A 288 -20.92 41.38 44.42
#